data_AF-A0A1K1QMP3-F1
#
_entry.id   AF-A0A1K1QMP3-F1
#
_cell.length_a   1.000
_cell.length_b   1.000
_cell.length_c   1.000
_cell.angle_alpha   90.00
_cell.angle_beta   90.00
_cell.angle_gamma   90.00
#
_symmetry.space_group_name_H-M   'P 1'
#
loop_
_entity.id
_entity.type
_entity.pdbx_description
1 polymer ?
#
loop_
_entity_poly.entity_id
_entity_poly.type
_entity_poly.pdbx_seq_one_letter_code
_entity_poly.pdbx_strand_id
1 'polypeptide(L)'
;MDPFIGMICAFGFNYAPTGWFSCYGSTMSIAQNTALFALIGTTYGGNGQSTFALPDLRGKTMIGIGQSPGYSNYTWGQVGGVESVTLIQSQMPMHTHLMTHNLSVAPKVSTQAATSNVPGATKVPAALPTIGAGVNTFTVNAYDTNSDATLMPSNAAGTITAGMAGGSQPFDNMQPYLAVNYCIASVGIWPSRP
;
A
#
# COMPACT_ATOMS: atom_id res chain seq x y z
N MET A 1 22.72 39.83 14.80
CA MET A 1 22.93 38.80 15.84
C MET A 1 23.75 37.72 15.19
N ASP A 2 24.91 37.39 15.77
CA ASP A 2 25.75 36.34 15.21
C ASP A 2 25.13 34.97 15.53
N PRO A 3 25.06 34.04 14.57
CA PRO A 3 24.51 32.70 14.81
C PRO A 3 25.47 31.91 15.71
N PHE A 4 24.97 30.85 16.35
CA PHE A 4 25.87 29.83 16.90
C PHE A 4 26.38 28.94 15.77
N ILE A 5 27.64 28.53 15.82
CA ILE A 5 28.18 27.54 14.88
C ILE A 5 27.34 26.26 15.00
N GLY A 6 26.95 25.68 13.87
CA GLY A 6 26.07 24.51 13.80
C GLY A 6 24.57 24.81 13.89
N MET A 7 24.18 26.07 14.05
CA MET A 7 22.77 26.48 13.96
C MET A 7 22.23 26.22 12.55
N ILE A 8 21.08 25.55 12.46
CA ILE A 8 20.33 25.38 11.21
C ILE A 8 19.23 26.43 11.14
N CYS A 9 19.13 27.13 10.01
CA CYS A 9 18.10 28.14 9.78
C CYS A 9 17.46 27.97 8.39
N ALA A 10 16.19 28.35 8.28
CA ALA A 10 15.46 28.39 7.02
C ALA A 10 15.66 29.76 6.35
N PHE A 11 15.98 29.75 5.07
CA PHE A 11 16.19 30.92 4.25
C PHE A 11 15.16 30.96 3.12
N GLY A 12 14.59 32.15 2.88
CA GLY A 12 13.61 32.39 1.81
C GLY A 12 14.22 32.49 0.40
N PHE A 13 15.54 32.34 0.27
CA PHE A 13 16.29 32.40 -0.99
C PHE A 13 17.12 31.11 -1.19
N ASN A 14 17.54 30.84 -2.42
CA ASN A 14 18.03 29.53 -2.87
C ASN A 14 19.56 29.32 -2.78
N TYR A 15 20.29 30.13 -2.02
CA TYR A 15 21.74 30.01 -1.85
C TYR A 15 22.13 30.11 -0.37
N ALA A 16 23.30 29.57 -0.02
CA ALA A 16 23.88 29.75 1.31
C ALA A 16 24.66 31.08 1.37
N PRO A 17 24.33 32.01 2.29
CA PRO A 17 25.12 33.22 2.49
C PRO A 17 26.54 32.91 2.95
N THR A 18 27.43 33.89 2.86
CA THR A 18 28.77 33.79 3.46
C THR A 18 28.68 33.41 4.95
N GLY A 19 29.45 32.40 5.35
CA GLY A 19 29.41 31.89 6.73
C GLY A 19 28.36 30.80 6.97
N TRP A 20 27.69 30.33 5.92
CA TRP A 20 26.70 29.26 5.95
C TRP A 20 27.00 28.23 4.86
N PHE A 21 26.54 26.99 5.08
CA PHE A 21 26.51 25.96 4.05
C PHE A 21 25.08 25.43 3.88
N SER A 22 24.70 25.10 2.65
CA SER A 22 23.42 24.43 2.38
C SER A 22 23.39 23.03 3.01
N CYS A 23 22.25 22.65 3.60
CA CYS A 23 22.03 21.33 4.19
C CYS A 23 21.66 20.29 3.11
N TYR A 24 22.59 20.02 2.18
CA TYR A 24 22.40 19.06 1.07
C TYR A 24 23.29 17.81 1.19
N GLY A 25 23.77 17.47 2.39
CA GLY A 25 24.58 16.27 2.60
C GLY A 25 26.03 16.36 2.09
N SER A 26 26.54 17.57 1.83
CA SER A 26 27.90 17.76 1.31
C SER A 26 28.95 17.26 2.30
N THR A 27 30.00 16.61 1.77
CA THR A 27 31.17 16.21 2.56
C THR A 27 32.16 17.37 2.65
N MET A 28 32.62 17.67 3.86
CA MET A 28 33.44 18.82 4.20
C MET A 28 34.80 18.38 4.76
N SER A 29 35.85 19.16 4.48
CA SER A 29 37.15 18.98 5.10
C SER A 29 37.11 19.37 6.57
N ILE A 30 37.60 18.48 7.45
CA ILE A 30 37.75 18.77 8.88
C ILE A 30 38.76 19.90 9.08
N ALA A 31 39.88 19.88 8.35
CA ALA A 31 40.95 20.86 8.50
C ALA A 31 40.49 22.31 8.23
N GLN A 32 39.48 22.49 7.36
CA GLN A 32 38.94 23.79 7.01
C GLN A 32 37.73 24.21 7.88
N ASN A 33 37.10 23.26 8.58
CA ASN A 33 35.86 23.49 9.32
C ASN A 33 35.92 22.86 10.72
N THR A 34 37.05 23.03 11.39
CA THR A 34 37.38 22.39 12.67
C THR A 34 36.33 22.68 13.75
N ALA A 35 35.85 23.92 13.84
CA ALA A 35 34.83 24.31 14.81
C ALA A 35 33.49 23.61 14.56
N LEU A 36 33.02 23.59 13.32
CA LEU A 36 31.76 22.91 12.98
C LEU A 36 31.88 21.40 13.22
N PHE A 37 33.00 20.78 12.81
CA PHE A 37 33.26 19.36 13.07
C PHE A 37 33.28 19.03 14.56
N ALA A 38 33.88 19.88 15.40
CA ALA A 38 33.92 19.66 16.83
C ALA A 38 32.52 19.65 17.50
N LEU A 39 31.52 20.27 16.85
CA LEU A 39 30.13 20.25 17.31
C LEU A 39 29.32 19.07 16.77
N ILE A 40 29.40 18.80 15.46
CA ILE A 40 28.51 17.82 14.80
C ILE A 40 29.17 16.47 14.50
N GLY A 41 30.50 16.38 14.66
CA GLY A 41 31.28 15.16 14.42
C GLY A 41 30.96 14.53 13.06
N THR A 42 30.81 13.21 13.05
CA THR A 42 30.40 12.41 11.89
C THR A 42 28.92 12.04 11.91
N THR A 43 28.09 12.76 12.68
CA THR A 43 26.66 12.45 12.85
C THR A 43 25.92 12.30 11.52
N TYR A 44 26.31 13.05 10.50
CA TYR A 44 25.70 12.99 9.16
C TYR A 44 26.56 12.27 8.12
N GLY A 45 27.68 11.67 8.51
CA GLY A 45 28.61 10.94 7.65
C GLY A 45 30.05 11.49 7.62
N GLY A 46 30.81 11.03 6.64
CA GLY A 46 32.25 11.26 6.51
C GLY A 46 33.11 10.26 7.31
N ASN A 47 34.43 10.37 7.18
CA ASN A 47 35.36 9.38 7.74
C ASN A 47 35.89 9.71 9.15
N GLY A 48 35.59 10.89 9.68
CA GLY A 48 36.00 11.35 11.01
C GLY A 48 37.50 11.62 11.18
N GLN A 49 38.29 11.46 10.11
CA GLN A 49 39.75 11.69 10.12
C GLN A 49 40.13 12.91 9.29
N SER A 50 39.65 12.98 8.05
CA SER A 50 39.86 14.11 7.15
C SER A 50 38.55 14.80 6.75
N THR A 51 37.42 14.11 6.90
CA THR A 51 36.12 14.57 6.42
C THR A 51 34.99 14.27 7.39
N PHE A 52 33.96 15.10 7.32
CA PHE A 52 32.63 14.90 7.90
C PHE A 52 31.56 15.34 6.90
N ALA A 53 30.30 15.02 7.12
CA ALA A 53 29.21 15.47 6.26
C ALA A 53 28.27 16.45 6.98
N LEU A 54 27.63 17.30 6.18
CA LEU A 54 26.54 18.17 6.63
C LEU A 54 25.20 17.40 6.63
N PRO A 55 24.17 17.90 7.32
CA PRO A 55 22.82 17.35 7.18
C PRO A 55 22.34 17.39 5.71
N ASP A 56 21.52 16.43 5.31
CA ASP A 56 20.72 16.49 4.07
C ASP A 56 19.24 16.61 4.43
N LEU A 57 18.68 17.81 4.24
CA LEU A 57 17.28 18.13 4.58
C LEU A 57 16.36 18.16 3.35
N ARG A 58 16.86 17.77 2.18
CA ARG A 58 16.02 17.68 0.97
C ARG A 58 15.03 16.51 1.13
N GLY A 59 13.74 16.79 0.98
CA GLY A 59 12.69 15.78 1.16
C GLY A 59 12.50 15.31 2.60
N LYS A 60 12.99 16.09 3.59
CA LYS A 60 12.91 15.71 5.02
C LYS A 60 12.32 16.83 5.86
N THR A 61 11.50 16.43 6.82
CA THR A 61 11.01 17.31 7.89
C THR A 61 11.91 17.18 9.10
N MET A 62 12.28 18.30 9.72
CA MET A 62 13.03 18.30 10.99
C MET A 62 12.12 17.89 12.15
N ILE A 63 12.62 17.05 13.04
CA ILE A 63 11.94 16.61 14.27
C ILE A 63 12.84 16.82 15.49
N GLY A 64 12.24 16.96 16.67
CA GLY A 64 12.99 17.06 17.92
C GLY A 64 13.64 15.73 18.31
N ILE A 65 14.86 15.81 18.85
CA ILE A 65 15.54 14.65 19.43
C ILE A 65 14.93 14.26 20.77
N GLY A 66 15.07 12.99 21.13
CA GLY A 66 14.59 12.41 22.39
C GLY A 66 13.21 11.77 22.28
N GLN A 67 12.68 11.39 23.44
CA GLN A 67 11.38 10.74 23.57
C GLN A 67 10.40 11.65 24.29
N SER A 68 9.25 11.92 23.67
CA SER A 68 8.10 12.51 24.34
C SER A 68 7.19 11.39 24.89
N PRO A 69 6.52 11.55 26.05
CA PRO A 69 5.58 10.57 26.57
C PRO A 69 4.53 10.16 25.53
N GLY A 70 4.40 8.87 25.27
CA GLY A 70 3.46 8.33 24.28
C GLY A 70 3.94 8.38 22.81
N TYR A 71 5.16 8.87 22.56
CA TYR A 71 5.75 8.94 21.22
C TYR A 71 7.06 8.15 21.13
N SER A 72 7.50 7.92 19.89
CA SER A 72 8.78 7.30 19.58
C SER A 72 9.96 8.13 20.11
N ASN A 73 11.06 7.45 20.45
CA ASN A 73 12.33 8.08 20.75
C ASN A 73 13.10 8.34 19.45
N TYR A 74 13.61 9.55 19.25
CA TYR A 74 14.43 9.92 18.10
C TYR A 74 15.86 10.23 18.52
N THR A 75 16.83 9.47 18.03
CA THR A 75 18.25 9.73 18.32
C THR A 75 18.79 10.83 17.41
N TRP A 76 19.81 11.55 17.89
CA TRP A 76 20.42 12.61 17.10
C TRP A 76 21.08 12.03 15.83
N GLY A 77 20.80 12.64 14.68
CA GLY A 77 21.26 12.15 13.37
C GLY A 77 20.42 11.03 12.76
N GLN A 78 19.39 10.54 13.47
CA GLN A 78 18.51 9.51 12.93
C GLN A 78 17.77 10.02 11.69
N VAL A 79 17.79 9.21 10.63
CA VAL A 79 16.98 9.40 9.42
C VAL A 79 15.90 8.34 9.39
N GLY A 80 14.67 8.73 9.06
CA GLY A 80 13.53 7.83 8.93
C GLY A 80 12.43 8.41 8.04
N GLY A 81 11.37 7.63 7.84
CA GLY A 81 10.25 7.99 6.96
C GLY A 81 10.51 7.71 5.47
N VAL A 82 9.46 7.81 4.67
CA VAL A 82 9.47 7.68 3.21
C VAL A 82 8.51 8.70 2.59
N GLU A 83 8.89 9.29 1.45
CA GLU A 83 8.04 10.22 0.69
C GLU A 83 6.88 9.49 0.01
N SER A 84 7.05 8.21 -0.30
CA SER A 84 5.99 7.40 -0.91
C SER A 84 5.95 6.01 -0.30
N VAL A 85 4.73 5.48 -0.13
CA VAL A 85 4.49 4.18 0.48
C VAL A 85 3.50 3.37 -0.35
N THR A 86 3.71 2.05 -0.44
CA THR A 86 2.74 1.11 -1.01
C THR A 86 2.04 0.42 0.15
N LEU A 87 0.71 0.51 0.25
CA LEU A 87 -0.02 -0.22 1.29
C LEU A 87 -0.03 -1.72 1.00
N ILE A 88 0.33 -2.51 1.99
CA ILE A 88 0.15 -3.96 2.02
C ILE A 88 -1.09 -4.33 2.85
N GLN A 89 -1.58 -5.56 2.70
CA GLN A 89 -2.79 -6.01 3.38
C GLN A 89 -2.72 -5.88 4.90
N SER A 90 -1.55 -6.10 5.51
CA SER A 90 -1.37 -5.95 6.96
C SER A 90 -1.38 -4.50 7.45
N GLN A 91 -1.38 -3.51 6.54
CA GLN A 91 -1.52 -2.08 6.87
C GLN A 91 -2.98 -1.61 6.80
N MET A 92 -3.93 -2.48 6.46
CA MET A 92 -5.36 -2.16 6.49
C MET A 92 -6.00 -2.68 7.79
N PRO A 93 -6.86 -1.88 8.44
CA PRO A 93 -7.71 -2.39 9.52
C PRO A 93 -8.55 -3.59 9.08
N MET A 94 -8.87 -4.46 10.05
CA MET A 94 -9.79 -5.57 9.82
C MET A 94 -11.13 -5.02 9.34
N HIS A 95 -11.55 -5.47 8.16
CA HIS A 95 -12.81 -5.08 7.53
C HIS A 95 -13.41 -6.28 6.79
N THR A 96 -14.69 -6.19 6.45
CA THR A 96 -15.39 -7.23 5.69
C THR A 96 -16.15 -6.59 4.54
N HIS A 97 -16.36 -7.36 3.47
CA HIS A 97 -17.22 -6.98 2.35
C HIS A 97 -18.44 -7.89 2.37
N LEU A 98 -19.62 -7.31 2.54
CA LEU A 98 -20.86 -8.08 2.43
C LEU A 98 -21.14 -8.33 0.95
N MET A 99 -21.00 -9.58 0.52
CA MET A 99 -21.41 -9.98 -0.83
C MET A 99 -22.85 -10.52 -0.77
N THR A 100 -23.79 -9.74 -1.29
CA THR A 100 -25.19 -10.19 -1.44
C THR A 100 -25.41 -10.60 -2.89
N HIS A 101 -25.51 -11.91 -3.14
CA HIS A 101 -25.82 -12.44 -4.46
C HIS A 101 -26.86 -13.54 -4.36
N ASN A 102 -27.73 -13.62 -5.37
CA ASN A 102 -28.65 -14.71 -5.58
C ASN A 102 -28.11 -15.62 -6.70
N LEU A 103 -27.38 -16.67 -6.34
CA LEU A 103 -27.05 -17.70 -7.31
C LEU A 103 -28.35 -18.47 -7.65
N SER A 104 -28.85 -18.29 -8.87
CA SER A 104 -30.04 -18.98 -9.35
C SER A 104 -29.69 -19.86 -10.54
N VAL A 105 -30.25 -21.08 -10.57
CA VAL A 105 -30.13 -22.01 -11.69
C VAL A 105 -31.52 -22.27 -12.23
N ALA A 106 -31.68 -22.21 -13.55
CA ALA A 106 -32.90 -22.58 -14.24
C ALA A 106 -32.61 -23.76 -15.18
N PRO A 107 -32.72 -25.01 -14.68
CA PRO A 107 -32.47 -26.19 -15.52
C PRO A 107 -33.38 -26.19 -16.74
N LYS A 108 -32.79 -26.47 -17.91
CA LYS A 108 -33.54 -26.70 -19.14
C LYS A 108 -34.32 -28.01 -19.04
N VAL A 109 -35.54 -28.01 -19.58
CA VAL A 109 -36.44 -29.16 -19.66
C VAL A 109 -37.16 -29.16 -21.01
N SER A 110 -37.80 -30.28 -21.33
CA SER A 110 -38.66 -30.40 -22.50
C SER A 110 -40.11 -30.62 -22.09
N THR A 111 -41.02 -29.90 -22.74
CA THR A 111 -42.46 -30.17 -22.65
C THR A 111 -42.92 -31.26 -23.61
N GLN A 112 -42.06 -31.68 -24.55
CA GLN A 112 -42.32 -32.79 -25.46
C GLN A 112 -42.16 -34.14 -24.75
N ALA A 113 -42.75 -35.19 -25.34
CA ALA A 113 -42.67 -36.54 -24.81
C ALA A 113 -41.23 -37.08 -24.88
N ALA A 114 -40.77 -37.70 -23.80
CA ALA A 114 -39.42 -38.24 -23.70
C ALA A 114 -39.14 -39.38 -24.70
N THR A 115 -38.01 -39.30 -25.40
CA THR A 115 -37.58 -40.29 -26.40
C THR A 115 -36.44 -41.21 -25.92
N SER A 116 -35.87 -40.93 -24.75
CA SER A 116 -34.73 -41.67 -24.19
C SER A 116 -34.92 -42.00 -22.71
N ASN A 117 -34.50 -43.20 -22.33
CA ASN A 117 -34.39 -43.69 -20.95
C ASN A 117 -32.99 -43.51 -20.33
N VAL A 118 -31.97 -43.16 -21.13
CA VAL A 118 -30.60 -42.93 -20.65
C VAL A 118 -30.31 -41.43 -20.56
N PRO A 119 -29.87 -40.90 -19.39
CA PRO A 119 -29.42 -39.52 -19.26
C PRO A 119 -28.14 -39.28 -20.09
N GLY A 120 -27.85 -38.02 -20.42
CA GLY A 120 -26.64 -37.66 -21.16
C GLY A 120 -26.37 -36.17 -21.16
N ALA A 121 -25.14 -35.77 -21.51
CA ALA A 121 -24.68 -34.37 -21.44
C ALA A 121 -25.49 -33.40 -22.33
N THR A 122 -26.16 -33.92 -23.36
CA THR A 122 -27.00 -33.15 -24.30
C THR A 122 -28.48 -33.46 -24.14
N LYS A 123 -28.90 -34.09 -23.04
CA LYS A 123 -30.29 -34.47 -22.79
C LYS A 123 -30.83 -33.74 -21.57
N VAL A 124 -32.11 -33.40 -21.62
CA VAL A 124 -32.83 -32.74 -20.53
C VAL A 124 -33.99 -33.60 -20.06
N PRO A 125 -34.46 -33.47 -18.80
CA PRO A 125 -35.72 -34.07 -18.38
C PRO A 125 -36.87 -33.62 -19.29
N ALA A 126 -37.72 -34.57 -19.67
CA ALA A 126 -38.83 -34.35 -20.60
C ALA A 126 -40.14 -34.89 -20.03
N ALA A 127 -41.27 -34.53 -20.64
CA ALA A 127 -42.57 -35.06 -20.23
C ALA A 127 -42.60 -36.59 -20.39
N LEU A 128 -42.98 -37.31 -19.34
CA LEU A 128 -43.09 -38.77 -19.42
C LEU A 128 -44.13 -39.14 -20.48
N PRO A 129 -43.82 -40.08 -21.40
CA PRO A 129 -44.83 -40.59 -22.32
C PRO A 129 -45.95 -41.23 -21.51
N THR A 130 -47.19 -41.16 -22.01
CA THR A 130 -48.33 -41.83 -21.38
C THR A 130 -48.01 -43.30 -21.14
N ILE A 131 -47.95 -43.71 -19.87
CA ILE A 131 -47.57 -45.07 -19.48
C ILE A 131 -48.83 -45.95 -19.59
N GLY A 132 -48.79 -46.99 -20.41
CA GLY A 132 -49.76 -48.07 -20.28
C GLY A 132 -49.55 -48.80 -18.95
N ALA A 133 -50.57 -48.92 -18.10
CA ALA A 133 -50.48 -49.65 -16.84
C ALA A 133 -50.54 -51.18 -17.07
N GLY A 134 -49.67 -51.97 -16.41
CA GLY A 134 -49.71 -53.44 -16.48
C GLY A 134 -48.48 -54.18 -15.92
N VAL A 135 -48.57 -55.52 -15.83
CA VAL A 135 -47.61 -56.47 -15.21
C VAL A 135 -46.28 -56.67 -15.97
N ASN A 136 -46.03 -55.91 -17.05
CA ASN A 136 -44.80 -55.99 -17.82
C ASN A 136 -43.96 -54.74 -17.52
N THR A 137 -42.83 -54.91 -16.86
CA THR A 137 -41.88 -53.82 -16.59
C THR A 137 -41.30 -53.29 -17.90
N PHE A 138 -41.78 -52.16 -18.39
CA PHE A 138 -41.18 -51.46 -19.53
C PHE A 138 -40.22 -50.38 -19.05
N THR A 139 -39.18 -50.12 -19.84
CA THR A 139 -38.29 -48.99 -19.54
C THR A 139 -39.00 -47.67 -19.85
N VAL A 140 -39.07 -46.80 -18.86
CA VAL A 140 -39.70 -45.48 -18.99
C VAL A 140 -38.68 -44.50 -19.57
N ASN A 141 -39.03 -43.87 -20.69
CA ASN A 141 -38.27 -42.74 -21.21
C ASN A 141 -38.54 -41.50 -20.33
N ALA A 142 -37.49 -40.77 -19.99
CA ALA A 142 -37.58 -39.58 -19.13
C ALA A 142 -36.76 -38.38 -19.65
N TYR A 143 -36.03 -38.57 -20.75
CA TYR A 143 -35.13 -37.56 -21.32
C TYR A 143 -35.39 -37.33 -22.80
N ASP A 144 -35.13 -36.10 -23.26
CA ASP A 144 -35.12 -35.72 -24.67
C ASP A 144 -33.89 -34.86 -25.01
N THR A 145 -33.52 -34.78 -26.28
CA THR A 145 -32.46 -33.87 -26.78
C THR A 145 -32.96 -32.45 -27.03
N ASN A 146 -34.26 -32.27 -27.24
CA ASN A 146 -34.90 -30.98 -27.40
C ASN A 146 -35.12 -30.34 -26.02
N SER A 147 -34.79 -29.05 -25.89
CA SER A 147 -35.15 -28.24 -24.73
C SER A 147 -35.98 -27.04 -25.18
N ASP A 148 -37.22 -26.94 -24.72
CA ASP A 148 -38.15 -25.87 -25.09
C ASP A 148 -38.72 -25.11 -23.88
N ALA A 149 -38.34 -25.52 -22.66
CA ALA A 149 -38.73 -24.86 -21.43
C ALA A 149 -37.59 -24.84 -20.40
N THR A 150 -37.78 -24.07 -19.34
CA THR A 150 -36.92 -24.02 -18.16
C THR A 150 -37.77 -24.12 -16.92
N LEU A 151 -37.30 -24.87 -15.91
CA LEU A 151 -37.94 -24.87 -14.59
C LEU A 151 -37.83 -23.50 -13.93
N MET A 152 -38.72 -23.24 -12.97
CA MET A 152 -38.61 -22.03 -12.14
C MET A 152 -37.20 -21.98 -11.49
N PRO A 153 -36.54 -20.82 -11.49
CA PRO A 153 -35.21 -20.71 -10.90
C PRO A 153 -35.24 -21.11 -9.44
N SER A 154 -34.29 -21.96 -9.02
CA SER A 154 -34.07 -22.32 -7.62
C SER A 154 -32.73 -21.77 -7.13
N ASN A 155 -32.64 -21.47 -5.84
CA ASN A 155 -31.37 -21.10 -5.20
C ASN A 155 -30.36 -22.24 -5.35
N ALA A 156 -29.15 -21.93 -5.80
CA ALA A 156 -28.02 -22.85 -5.77
C ALA A 156 -27.06 -22.52 -4.64
N ALA A 157 -26.44 -23.55 -4.07
CA ALA A 157 -25.30 -23.41 -3.18
C ALA A 157 -24.03 -23.20 -4.01
N GLY A 158 -23.25 -22.18 -3.65
CA GLY A 158 -21.96 -21.89 -4.26
C GLY A 158 -21.17 -20.89 -3.43
N THR A 159 -19.85 -20.94 -3.52
CA THR A 159 -18.98 -19.92 -2.93
C THR A 159 -18.72 -18.82 -3.95
N ILE A 160 -18.96 -17.57 -3.56
CA ILE A 160 -18.53 -16.40 -4.32
C ILE A 160 -17.32 -15.85 -3.59
N THR A 161 -16.22 -15.67 -4.30
CA THR A 161 -14.98 -15.12 -3.75
C THR A 161 -14.73 -13.77 -4.40
N ALA A 162 -14.56 -12.73 -3.59
CA ALA A 162 -14.12 -11.45 -4.09
C ALA A 162 -12.68 -11.58 -4.62
N GLY A 163 -12.42 -11.04 -5.81
CA GLY A 163 -11.07 -10.97 -6.34
C GLY A 163 -10.18 -10.02 -5.52
N MET A 164 -8.87 -10.07 -5.75
CA MET A 164 -7.95 -9.08 -5.19
C MET A 164 -8.29 -7.69 -5.75
N ALA A 165 -8.38 -6.70 -4.86
CA ALA A 165 -8.60 -5.30 -5.24
C ALA A 165 -7.33 -4.46 -4.99
N GLY A 166 -7.11 -3.46 -5.83
CA GLY A 166 -5.97 -2.55 -5.77
C GLY A 166 -4.81 -2.91 -6.72
N GLY A 167 -4.10 -1.88 -7.21
CA GLY A 167 -2.99 -2.05 -8.16
C GLY A 167 -1.60 -2.14 -7.53
N SER A 168 -1.52 -2.21 -6.20
CA SER A 168 -0.27 -2.18 -5.42
C SER A 168 0.70 -1.07 -5.86
N GLN A 169 0.15 0.07 -6.26
CA GLN A 169 0.96 1.22 -6.66
C GLN A 169 1.30 2.06 -5.42
N PRO A 170 2.51 2.63 -5.38
CA PRO A 170 2.89 3.57 -4.35
C PRO A 170 2.03 4.84 -4.46
N PHE A 171 1.72 5.46 -3.32
CA PHE A 171 1.08 6.77 -3.26
C PHE A 171 1.96 7.75 -2.49
N ASP A 172 1.75 9.05 -2.75
CA ASP A 172 2.47 10.12 -2.07
C ASP A 172 2.06 10.18 -0.59
N ASN A 173 3.07 10.19 0.29
CA ASN A 173 2.92 10.27 1.74
C ASN A 173 3.43 11.61 2.29
N MET A 174 3.78 12.55 1.41
CA MET A 174 4.14 13.89 1.83
C MET A 174 2.90 14.70 2.24
N GLN A 175 2.99 15.36 3.39
CA GLN A 175 2.05 16.43 3.76
C GLN A 175 2.23 17.62 2.79
N PRO A 176 1.22 18.48 2.57
CA PRO A 176 1.42 19.70 1.80
C PRO A 176 2.64 20.49 2.27
N TYR A 177 3.54 20.85 1.34
CA TYR A 177 4.83 21.46 1.68
C TYR A 177 5.17 22.66 0.81
N LEU A 178 6.00 23.54 1.37
CA LEU A 178 6.70 24.60 0.64
C LEU A 178 8.20 24.40 0.86
N ALA A 179 8.94 24.18 -0.22
CA ALA A 179 10.38 24.01 -0.13
C ALA A 179 11.08 25.35 0.12
N VAL A 180 11.90 25.40 1.19
CA VAL A 180 12.77 26.53 1.51
C VAL A 180 14.20 26.03 1.72
N ASN A 181 15.18 26.93 1.62
CA ASN A 181 16.58 26.55 1.70
C ASN A 181 17.02 26.48 3.17
N TYR A 182 17.36 25.30 3.66
CA TYR A 182 17.97 25.15 4.97
C TYR A 182 19.49 25.26 4.87
N CYS A 183 20.08 26.14 5.67
CA CYS A 183 21.53 26.26 5.78
C CYS A 183 21.99 26.09 7.23
N ILE A 184 23.21 25.60 7.40
CA ILE A 184 23.91 25.47 8.67
C ILE A 184 25.03 26.49 8.79
N ALA A 185 25.13 27.17 9.92
CA ALA A 185 26.17 28.17 10.18
C ALA A 185 27.53 27.49 10.34
N SER A 186 28.50 27.89 9.53
CA SER A 186 29.90 27.43 9.61
C SER A 186 30.80 28.37 10.40
N VAL A 187 30.37 29.63 10.56
CA VAL A 187 31.02 30.64 11.40
C VAL A 187 29.98 31.26 12.34
N GLY A 188 30.43 31.72 13.50
CA GLY A 188 29.53 32.25 14.53
C GLY A 188 30.11 32.11 15.93
N ILE A 189 29.25 32.29 16.93
CA ILE A 189 29.58 32.10 18.33
C ILE A 189 29.69 30.61 18.64
N TRP A 190 30.69 30.21 19.40
CA TRP A 190 30.80 28.84 19.90
C TRP A 190 29.73 28.57 20.97
N PRO A 191 28.89 27.52 20.86
CA PRO A 191 27.91 27.21 21.88
C PRO A 191 28.59 26.53 23.08
N SER A 192 28.84 27.29 24.15
CA SER A 192 29.37 26.74 25.41
C SER A 192 28.37 25.78 26.05
N ARG A 193 28.83 24.59 26.42
CA ARG A 193 28.03 23.66 27.23
C ARG A 193 27.89 24.22 28.65
N PRO A 194 26.68 24.21 29.24
CA PRO A 194 26.50 24.50 30.66
C PRO A 194 27.15 23.42 31.54
#